data_AF-A0A354X3N1-F1
#
_entry.id   AF-A0A354X3N1-F1
#
_cell.length_a   1.000
_cell.length_b   1.000
_cell.length_c   1.000
_cell.angle_alpha   90.00
_cell.angle_beta   90.00
_cell.angle_gamma   90.00
#
_symmetry.space_group_name_H-M   'P 1'
#
loop_
_entity.id
_entity.type
_entity.pdbx_description
1 polymer ?
#
loop_
_entity_poly.entity_id
_entity_poly.type
_entity_poly.pdbx_seq_one_letter_code
_entity_poly.pdbx_strand_id
1 'polypeptide(L)'
;ESGVSSDKLNYAKRADNYSLLGTTAQTEYAKKMLETPNGLFTSALSSTSTILDGCIDIADEVGAMKLGKPYNGASDEDKNYIESQYSYNSKVDFAGNVRSIENAYLGGIPTKRSVSVSDYVKSKDATLDTQVKEAIINAIAKIDAMQDFEINAQSNSTKEAMEACLDLNELLEKAKTAIKN
;
A
#
# COMPACT_ATOMS: atom_id res chain seq x y z
N GLU A 1 -11.17 -30.45 -11.35
CA GLU A 1 -11.15 -29.02 -10.95
C GLU A 1 -11.92 -28.88 -9.65
N SER A 2 -11.21 -28.92 -8.52
CA SER A 2 -11.80 -28.78 -7.19
C SER A 2 -11.92 -27.30 -6.87
N GLY A 3 -13.15 -26.78 -6.95
CA GLY A 3 -13.49 -25.42 -6.56
C GLY A 3 -12.86 -25.06 -5.21
N VAL A 4 -12.16 -23.93 -5.19
CA VAL A 4 -11.63 -23.34 -3.97
C VAL A 4 -12.82 -23.06 -3.05
N SER A 5 -12.94 -23.84 -1.97
CA SER A 5 -14.00 -23.68 -0.96
C SER A 5 -14.08 -22.21 -0.53
N SER A 6 -15.31 -21.71 -0.43
CA SER A 6 -15.69 -20.40 0.11
C SER A 6 -15.04 -20.06 1.46
N ASP A 7 -14.56 -21.07 2.19
CA ASP A 7 -13.87 -20.91 3.47
C ASP A 7 -12.49 -20.24 3.32
N LYS A 8 -11.85 -20.37 2.15
CA LYS A 8 -10.56 -19.72 1.82
C LYS A 8 -10.72 -18.31 1.25
N LEU A 9 -11.87 -17.66 1.39
CA LEU A 9 -12.09 -16.28 0.91
C LEU A 9 -12.48 -15.30 2.03
N ASN A 10 -12.43 -15.74 3.29
CA ASN A 10 -12.72 -14.92 4.46
C ASN A 10 -11.54 -14.00 4.88
N TYR A 11 -10.60 -13.70 3.99
CA TYR A 11 -9.30 -13.12 4.32
C TYR A 11 -9.30 -11.61 4.71
N ALA A 12 -10.46 -11.03 5.01
CA ALA A 12 -10.56 -9.60 5.35
C ALA A 12 -11.54 -9.30 6.49
N LYS A 13 -11.99 -10.30 7.27
CA LYS A 13 -13.00 -10.06 8.33
C LYS A 13 -12.36 -9.50 9.61
N ARG A 14 -12.31 -8.17 9.72
CA ARG A 14 -12.41 -7.47 11.02
C ARG A 14 -13.84 -6.94 11.16
N ALA A 15 -14.78 -7.79 11.59
CA ALA A 15 -16.16 -7.38 11.82
C ALA A 15 -16.35 -6.60 13.14
N ASP A 16 -15.33 -6.51 14.00
CA ASP A 16 -15.55 -6.18 15.41
C ASP A 16 -15.36 -4.69 15.76
N ASN A 17 -15.15 -3.79 14.79
CA ASN A 17 -14.84 -2.36 15.07
C ASN A 17 -15.51 -1.36 14.11
N TYR A 18 -16.70 -1.67 13.58
CA TYR A 18 -17.46 -0.72 12.74
C TYR A 18 -17.72 0.63 13.43
N SER A 19 -17.88 0.66 14.75
CA SER A 19 -18.11 1.87 15.54
C SER A 19 -16.93 2.85 15.60
N LEU A 20 -15.73 2.44 15.14
CA LEU A 20 -14.54 3.27 15.05
C LEU A 20 -14.32 3.85 13.63
N LEU A 21 -15.10 3.42 12.64
CA LEU A 21 -15.04 3.88 11.26
C LEU A 21 -15.94 5.11 11.09
N GLY A 22 -15.38 6.29 11.38
CA GLY A 22 -15.93 7.64 11.12
C GLY A 22 -17.42 7.74 10.78
N THR A 23 -17.75 8.19 9.57
CA THR A 23 -19.14 8.50 9.18
C THR A 23 -19.92 7.26 8.75
N THR A 24 -21.26 7.34 8.75
CA THR A 24 -22.16 6.28 8.26
C THR A 24 -21.75 5.73 6.89
N ALA A 25 -21.22 6.58 5.99
CA ALA A 25 -20.78 6.18 4.66
C ALA A 25 -19.58 5.21 4.67
N GLN A 26 -18.60 5.41 5.57
CA GLN A 26 -17.43 4.54 5.70
C GLN A 26 -17.81 3.18 6.27
N THR A 27 -18.71 3.17 7.26
CA THR A 27 -19.29 1.94 7.82
C THR A 27 -20.03 1.15 6.74
N GLU A 28 -20.86 1.80 5.91
CA GLU A 28 -21.58 1.14 4.81
C GLU A 28 -20.64 0.61 3.72
N TYR A 29 -19.59 1.35 3.36
CA TYR A 29 -18.59 0.88 2.41
C TYR A 29 -17.85 -0.36 2.92
N ALA A 30 -17.45 -0.34 4.20
CA ALA A 30 -16.79 -1.49 4.83
C ALA A 30 -17.71 -2.73 4.88
N LYS A 31 -19.02 -2.56 5.13
CA LYS A 31 -19.98 -3.68 5.02
C LYS A 31 -20.00 -4.25 3.61
N LYS A 32 -20.09 -3.40 2.59
CA LYS A 32 -20.08 -3.86 1.18
C LYS A 32 -18.79 -4.63 0.84
N MET A 33 -17.63 -4.25 1.36
CA MET A 33 -16.40 -5.01 1.12
C MET A 33 -16.41 -6.41 1.74
N LEU A 34 -17.06 -6.59 2.89
CA LEU A 34 -17.14 -7.88 3.61
C LEU A 34 -18.28 -8.77 3.12
N GLU A 35 -19.43 -8.18 2.81
CA GLU A 35 -20.67 -8.85 2.44
C GLU A 35 -20.77 -9.00 0.91
N THR A 36 -19.85 -9.76 0.34
CA THR A 36 -19.85 -10.08 -1.10
C THR A 36 -20.67 -11.36 -1.39
N PRO A 37 -21.30 -11.48 -2.57
CA PRO A 37 -21.40 -10.48 -3.63
C PRO A 37 -22.43 -9.39 -3.32
N ASN A 38 -22.22 -8.19 -3.86
CA ASN A 38 -23.20 -7.10 -3.90
C ASN A 38 -22.98 -6.23 -5.14
N GLY A 39 -23.76 -5.14 -5.29
CA GLY A 39 -23.69 -4.26 -6.46
C GLY A 39 -22.38 -3.50 -6.65
N LEU A 40 -21.51 -3.45 -5.63
CA LEU A 40 -20.21 -2.79 -5.69
C LEU A 40 -19.04 -3.79 -5.73
N PHE A 41 -19.11 -4.87 -4.95
CA PHE A 41 -18.10 -5.92 -4.91
C PHE A 41 -18.71 -7.25 -5.30
N THR A 42 -18.35 -7.73 -6.48
CA THR A 42 -18.94 -8.94 -7.08
C THR A 42 -18.39 -10.24 -6.48
N SER A 43 -17.31 -10.17 -5.70
CA SER A 43 -16.69 -11.30 -5.00
C SER A 43 -15.67 -10.82 -3.96
N ALA A 44 -15.25 -11.71 -3.06
CA ALA A 44 -14.14 -11.45 -2.14
C ALA A 44 -12.82 -11.15 -2.88
N LEU A 45 -12.63 -11.73 -4.08
CA LEU A 45 -11.51 -11.39 -4.97
C LEU A 45 -11.59 -9.93 -5.43
N SER A 46 -12.78 -9.42 -5.76
CA SER A 46 -12.98 -8.01 -6.10
C SER A 46 -12.61 -7.11 -4.93
N SER A 47 -13.06 -7.42 -3.71
CA SER A 47 -12.70 -6.64 -2.52
C SER A 47 -11.19 -6.65 -2.25
N THR A 48 -10.54 -7.80 -2.38
CA THR A 48 -9.08 -7.94 -2.22
C THR A 48 -8.33 -7.14 -3.30
N SER A 49 -8.80 -7.19 -4.55
CA SER A 49 -8.21 -6.43 -5.65
C SER A 49 -8.28 -4.92 -5.39
N THR A 50 -9.38 -4.43 -4.82
CA THR A 50 -9.53 -3.01 -4.44
C THR A 50 -8.55 -2.59 -3.34
N ILE A 51 -8.24 -3.47 -2.37
CA ILE A 51 -7.22 -3.17 -1.35
C ILE A 51 -5.83 -3.05 -2.01
N LEU A 52 -5.50 -3.97 -2.92
CA LEU A 52 -4.24 -3.92 -3.66
C LEU A 52 -4.15 -2.68 -4.56
N ASP A 53 -5.26 -2.25 -5.18
CA ASP A 53 -5.30 -1.01 -5.97
C ASP A 53 -4.91 0.20 -5.14
N GLY A 54 -5.48 0.37 -3.94
CA GLY A 54 -5.08 1.46 -3.06
C GLY A 54 -3.60 1.37 -2.62
N CYS A 55 -3.04 0.16 -2.52
CA CYS A 55 -1.61 -0.02 -2.21
C CYS A 55 -0.71 0.34 -3.40
N ILE A 56 -1.10 -0.06 -4.62
CA ILE A 56 -0.41 0.24 -5.87
C ILE A 56 -0.39 1.75 -6.09
N ASP A 57 -1.56 2.40 -6.02
CA ASP A 57 -1.72 3.83 -6.25
C ASP A 57 -0.82 4.65 -5.31
N ILE A 58 -0.81 4.35 -4.02
CA ILE A 58 0.00 5.12 -3.06
C ILE A 58 1.50 4.79 -3.16
N ALA A 59 1.89 3.57 -3.55
CA ALA A 59 3.29 3.25 -3.82
C ALA A 59 3.81 4.03 -5.04
N ASP A 60 3.02 4.10 -6.12
CA ASP A 60 3.35 4.90 -7.31
C ASP A 60 3.36 6.39 -6.98
N GLU A 61 2.36 6.89 -6.24
CA GLU A 61 2.31 8.30 -5.84
C GLU A 61 3.57 8.69 -5.05
N VAL A 62 3.97 7.89 -4.05
CA VAL A 62 5.19 8.18 -3.28
C VAL A 62 6.43 8.11 -4.19
N GLY A 63 6.58 7.05 -4.98
CA GLY A 63 7.74 6.83 -5.85
C GLY A 63 7.83 7.85 -6.98
N ALA A 64 6.88 7.84 -7.91
CA ALA A 64 6.92 8.65 -9.13
C ALA A 64 6.61 10.13 -8.89
N MET A 65 5.67 10.45 -8.00
CA MET A 65 5.15 11.81 -7.86
C MET A 65 5.83 12.58 -6.73
N LYS A 66 5.80 12.06 -5.50
CA LYS A 66 6.29 12.79 -4.31
C LYS A 66 7.81 12.82 -4.24
N LEU A 67 8.47 11.71 -4.55
CA LEU A 67 9.93 11.61 -4.62
C LEU A 67 10.44 11.91 -6.04
N GLY A 68 9.83 11.29 -7.04
CA GLY A 68 10.32 11.31 -8.41
C GLY A 68 10.27 12.67 -9.07
N LYS A 69 9.22 13.48 -8.86
CA LYS A 69 9.18 14.83 -9.46
C LYS A 69 10.25 15.76 -8.87
N PRO A 70 10.40 15.92 -7.54
CA PRO A 70 11.46 16.77 -7.00
C PRO A 70 12.88 16.24 -7.27
N TYR A 71 13.05 14.92 -7.39
CA TYR A 71 14.35 14.32 -7.75
C TYR A 71 14.74 14.62 -9.20
N ASN A 72 13.82 14.41 -10.15
CA ASN A 72 14.09 14.60 -11.58
C ASN A 72 13.95 16.06 -12.03
N GLY A 73 13.21 16.86 -11.28
CA GLY A 73 12.98 18.27 -11.52
C GLY A 73 14.18 19.15 -11.14
N ALA A 74 14.41 20.19 -11.91
CA ALA A 74 15.49 21.16 -11.69
C ALA A 74 14.99 22.61 -11.61
N SER A 75 13.68 22.82 -11.78
CA SER A 75 13.05 24.14 -11.72
C SER A 75 12.60 24.48 -10.30
N ASP A 76 12.42 25.77 -10.03
CA ASP A 76 11.79 26.21 -8.77
C ASP A 76 10.30 25.77 -8.69
N GLU A 77 9.68 25.48 -9.84
CA GLU A 77 8.35 24.88 -9.93
C GLU A 77 8.32 23.43 -9.42
N ASP A 78 9.38 22.67 -9.65
CA ASP A 78 9.54 21.30 -9.13
C ASP A 78 9.77 21.29 -7.61
N LYS A 79 10.44 22.33 -7.08
CA LYS A 79 10.59 22.51 -5.62
C LYS A 79 9.26 22.85 -4.94
N ASN A 80 8.34 23.51 -5.64
CA ASN A 80 7.00 23.79 -5.13
C ASN A 80 6.13 22.53 -4.99
N TYR A 81 6.53 21.39 -5.57
CA TYR A 81 5.85 20.10 -5.41
C TYR A 81 6.26 19.32 -4.15
N ILE A 82 7.23 19.83 -3.36
CA ILE A 82 7.63 19.18 -2.12
C ILE A 82 6.52 19.36 -1.07
N GLU A 83 5.74 18.29 -0.87
CA GLU A 83 4.71 18.20 0.16
C GLU A 83 5.33 18.31 1.56
N SER A 84 4.68 19.02 2.48
CA SER A 84 5.16 19.24 3.86
C SER A 84 6.50 19.99 3.99
N GLN A 85 6.92 20.72 2.95
CA GLN A 85 8.20 21.45 2.94
C GLN A 85 8.39 22.44 4.11
N TYR A 86 7.33 23.15 4.51
CA TYR A 86 7.45 24.18 5.54
C TYR A 86 7.59 23.61 6.95
N SER A 87 7.20 22.34 7.16
CA SER A 87 7.34 21.64 8.43
C SER A 87 8.52 20.66 8.45
N TYR A 88 9.25 20.50 7.34
CA TYR A 88 10.36 19.55 7.21
C TYR A 88 9.94 18.11 7.57
N ASN A 89 8.73 17.72 7.13
CA ASN A 89 8.09 16.48 7.55
C ASN A 89 7.86 15.49 6.39
N SER A 90 8.33 15.77 5.17
CA SER A 90 8.06 14.94 3.99
C SER A 90 8.43 13.48 4.22
N LYS A 91 9.59 13.21 4.83
CA LYS A 91 10.06 11.85 5.13
C LYS A 91 9.07 11.06 5.99
N VAL A 92 8.55 11.70 7.05
CA VAL A 92 7.61 11.07 7.99
C VAL A 92 6.30 10.74 7.27
N ASP A 93 5.83 11.67 6.43
CA ASP A 93 4.59 11.51 5.67
C ASP A 93 4.72 10.37 4.64
N PHE A 94 5.82 10.33 3.88
CA PHE A 94 6.06 9.30 2.87
C PHE A 94 6.23 7.92 3.51
N ALA A 95 6.99 7.82 4.60
CA ALA A 95 7.11 6.57 5.34
C ALA A 95 5.77 6.15 5.96
N GLY A 96 4.95 7.11 6.39
CA GLY A 96 3.57 6.89 6.84
C GLY A 96 2.68 6.30 5.73
N ASN A 97 2.81 6.79 4.50
CA ASN A 97 2.11 6.26 3.35
C ASN A 97 2.50 4.79 3.08
N VAL A 98 3.78 4.44 3.11
CA VAL A 98 4.22 3.05 2.92
C VAL A 98 3.85 2.15 4.11
N ARG A 99 3.85 2.67 5.35
CA ARG A 99 3.30 1.93 6.52
C ARG A 99 1.79 1.68 6.38
N SER A 100 1.05 2.54 5.67
CA SER A 100 -0.35 2.26 5.33
C SER A 100 -0.48 1.03 4.43
N ILE A 101 0.40 0.88 3.43
CA ILE A 101 0.51 -0.34 2.61
C ILE A 101 0.80 -1.55 3.49
N GLU A 102 1.79 -1.46 4.38
CA GLU A 102 2.13 -2.55 5.31
C GLU A 102 0.88 -3.04 6.07
N ASN A 103 0.16 -2.10 6.68
CA ASN A 103 -1.02 -2.41 7.48
C ASN A 103 -2.14 -3.00 6.63
N ALA A 104 -2.37 -2.48 5.43
CA ALA A 104 -3.39 -3.01 4.51
C ALA A 104 -3.04 -4.42 4.04
N TYR A 105 -1.79 -4.64 3.61
CA TYR A 105 -1.30 -5.91 3.09
C TYR A 105 -1.31 -7.01 4.17
N LEU A 106 -0.95 -6.66 5.40
CA LEU A 106 -0.78 -7.59 6.52
C LEU A 106 -2.00 -7.65 7.46
N GLY A 107 -3.14 -7.08 7.03
CA GLY A 107 -4.43 -7.27 7.71
C GLY A 107 -4.57 -6.53 9.04
N GLY A 108 -3.90 -5.38 9.19
CA GLY A 108 -4.02 -4.49 10.34
C GLY A 108 -2.67 -3.96 10.84
N ILE A 109 -2.75 -3.04 11.81
CA ILE A 109 -1.55 -2.55 12.52
C ILE A 109 -0.84 -3.70 13.26
N PRO A 110 0.46 -3.60 13.57
CA PRO A 110 1.25 -4.71 14.11
C PRO A 110 0.63 -5.45 15.31
N THR A 111 -0.01 -4.72 16.23
CA THR A 111 -0.65 -5.28 17.43
C THR A 111 -2.03 -5.91 17.19
N LYS A 112 -2.52 -5.84 15.95
CA LYS A 112 -3.91 -6.11 15.56
C LYS A 112 -4.03 -6.79 14.19
N ARG A 113 -2.98 -7.46 13.71
CA ARG A 113 -3.05 -8.23 12.46
C ARG A 113 -4.09 -9.34 12.55
N SER A 114 -4.72 -9.61 11.42
CA SER A 114 -5.70 -10.69 11.24
C SER A 114 -5.39 -11.37 9.91
N VAL A 115 -6.30 -12.26 9.52
CA VAL A 115 -6.37 -12.81 8.17
C VAL A 115 -6.28 -11.67 7.13
N SER A 116 -5.42 -11.82 6.12
CA SER A 116 -4.88 -10.71 5.34
C SER A 116 -4.75 -10.95 3.81
N VAL A 117 -4.46 -9.87 3.06
CA VAL A 117 -4.09 -9.95 1.64
C VAL A 117 -2.82 -10.78 1.46
N SER A 118 -1.82 -10.60 2.33
CA SER A 118 -0.58 -11.39 2.37
C SER A 118 -0.86 -12.89 2.44
N ASP A 119 -1.78 -13.34 3.30
CA ASP A 119 -2.14 -14.76 3.39
C ASP A 119 -2.71 -15.30 2.08
N TYR A 120 -3.54 -14.49 1.38
CA TYR A 120 -4.12 -14.91 0.12
C TYR A 120 -3.09 -14.91 -1.02
N VAL A 121 -2.23 -13.89 -1.11
CA VAL A 121 -1.09 -13.87 -2.05
C VAL A 121 -0.20 -15.06 -1.79
N LYS A 122 0.18 -15.34 -0.54
CA LYS A 122 0.99 -16.49 -0.16
C LYS A 122 0.38 -17.83 -0.57
N SER A 123 -0.95 -17.95 -0.50
CA SER A 123 -1.66 -19.16 -0.93
C SER A 123 -1.58 -19.40 -2.45
N LYS A 124 -1.25 -18.37 -3.23
CA LYS A 124 -1.11 -18.39 -4.68
C LYS A 124 0.36 -18.43 -5.11
N ASP A 125 1.19 -17.62 -4.47
CA ASP A 125 2.63 -17.53 -4.68
C ASP A 125 3.32 -17.06 -3.38
N ALA A 126 3.92 -18.01 -2.66
CA ALA A 126 4.61 -17.75 -1.40
C ALA A 126 5.93 -16.98 -1.57
N THR A 127 6.57 -17.10 -2.73
CA THR A 127 7.81 -16.37 -3.03
C THR A 127 7.48 -14.90 -3.25
N LEU A 128 6.44 -14.62 -4.03
CA LEU A 128 5.97 -13.26 -4.28
C LEU A 128 5.48 -12.58 -3.00
N ASP A 129 4.74 -13.26 -2.13
CA ASP A 129 4.37 -12.71 -0.81
C ASP A 129 5.60 -12.29 0.01
N THR A 130 6.66 -13.10 -0.01
CA THR A 130 7.91 -12.77 0.68
C THR A 130 8.57 -11.54 0.08
N GLN A 131 8.66 -11.47 -1.25
CA GLN A 131 9.22 -10.32 -1.97
C GLN A 131 8.45 -9.02 -1.69
N VAL A 132 7.11 -9.06 -1.67
CA VAL A 132 6.29 -7.88 -1.35
C VAL A 132 6.58 -7.39 0.07
N LYS A 133 6.63 -8.28 1.07
CA LYS A 133 6.93 -7.88 2.45
C LYS A 133 8.33 -7.30 2.61
N GLU A 134 9.32 -7.88 1.94
CA GLU A 134 10.69 -7.37 1.94
C GLU A 134 10.77 -5.99 1.26
N ALA A 135 10.06 -5.80 0.15
CA ALA A 135 9.99 -4.51 -0.54
C ALA A 135 9.32 -3.42 0.30
N ILE A 136 8.26 -3.75 1.06
CA ILE A 136 7.63 -2.82 2.01
C ILE A 136 8.65 -2.35 3.05
N ILE A 137 9.36 -3.28 3.68
CA ILE A 137 10.37 -2.98 4.70
C ILE A 137 11.50 -2.13 4.10
N ASN A 138 11.98 -2.51 2.91
CA ASN A 138 13.05 -1.80 2.21
C ASN A 138 12.64 -0.36 1.86
N ALA A 139 11.45 -0.15 1.30
CA ALA A 139 10.95 1.19 0.95
C ALA A 139 10.87 2.10 2.18
N ILE A 140 10.31 1.62 3.30
CA ILE A 140 10.27 2.37 4.56
C ILE A 140 11.69 2.73 5.02
N ALA A 141 12.60 1.76 5.03
CA ALA A 141 13.97 1.96 5.47
C ALA A 141 14.72 2.99 4.61
N LYS A 142 14.53 2.96 3.28
CA LYS A 142 15.15 3.92 2.35
C LYS A 142 14.59 5.33 2.54
N ILE A 143 13.28 5.48 2.72
CA ILE A 143 12.66 6.79 3.02
C ILE A 143 13.18 7.33 4.35
N ASP A 144 13.19 6.53 5.41
CA ASP A 144 13.66 6.95 6.75
C ASP A 144 15.15 7.35 6.72
N ALA A 145 15.96 6.75 5.83
CA ALA A 145 17.39 7.03 5.67
C ALA A 145 17.71 8.23 4.76
N MET A 146 16.73 8.86 4.11
CA MET A 146 16.98 10.02 3.25
C MET A 146 17.62 11.18 4.03
N GLN A 147 18.41 11.99 3.34
CA GLN A 147 18.74 13.33 3.84
C GLN A 147 17.48 14.20 3.93
N ASP A 148 17.57 15.38 4.56
CA ASP A 148 16.46 16.34 4.60
C ASP A 148 16.00 16.64 3.17
N PHE A 149 14.79 16.18 2.84
CA PHE A 149 14.31 16.05 1.47
C PHE A 149 14.06 17.44 0.85
N GLU A 150 13.59 18.36 1.67
CA GLU A 150 13.30 19.75 1.35
C GLU A 150 14.52 20.50 0.83
N ILE A 151 15.73 20.08 1.25
CA ILE A 151 17.01 20.67 0.84
C ILE A 151 17.71 19.78 -0.20
N ASN A 152 17.60 18.46 -0.07
CA ASN A 152 18.43 17.48 -0.77
C ASN A 152 17.60 16.55 -1.68
N ALA A 153 16.54 17.07 -2.30
CA ALA A 153 15.63 16.28 -3.14
C ALA A 153 16.34 15.47 -4.24
N GLN A 154 17.43 15.97 -4.82
CA GLN A 154 18.19 15.29 -5.87
C GLN A 154 19.31 14.37 -5.36
N SER A 155 19.36 14.09 -4.04
CA SER A 155 20.38 13.24 -3.46
C SER A 155 20.26 11.78 -3.92
N ASN A 156 21.38 11.04 -3.85
CA ASN A 156 21.36 9.59 -4.06
C ASN A 156 20.42 8.89 -3.07
N SER A 157 20.28 9.38 -1.84
CA SER A 157 19.36 8.78 -0.87
C SER A 157 17.89 8.92 -1.29
N THR A 158 17.52 10.04 -1.93
CA THR A 158 16.19 10.18 -2.54
C THR A 158 16.01 9.20 -3.69
N LYS A 159 17.02 9.08 -4.56
CA LYS A 159 16.97 8.14 -5.69
C LYS A 159 16.70 6.71 -5.20
N GLU A 160 17.42 6.26 -4.19
CA GLU A 160 17.25 4.91 -3.62
C GLU A 160 15.86 4.71 -3.00
N ALA A 161 15.29 5.74 -2.35
CA ALA A 161 13.93 5.67 -1.81
C ALA A 161 12.87 5.64 -2.92
N MET A 162 13.05 6.47 -3.97
CA MET A 162 12.20 6.49 -5.15
C MET A 162 12.16 5.10 -5.81
N GLU A 163 13.33 4.54 -6.11
CA GLU A 163 13.46 3.22 -6.74
C GLU A 163 12.83 2.13 -5.87
N ALA A 164 13.04 2.15 -4.55
CA ALA A 164 12.43 1.17 -3.65
C ALA A 164 10.89 1.24 -3.62
N CYS A 165 10.29 2.43 -3.74
CA CYS A 165 8.85 2.59 -3.84
C CYS A 165 8.28 2.09 -5.18
N LEU A 166 9.02 2.31 -6.27
CA LEU A 166 8.64 1.81 -7.61
C LEU A 166 8.75 0.29 -7.67
N ASP A 167 9.81 -0.31 -7.12
CA ASP A 167 9.97 -1.76 -7.00
C ASP A 167 8.81 -2.38 -6.19
N LEU A 168 8.41 -1.73 -5.09
CA LEU A 168 7.26 -2.14 -4.30
C LEU A 168 5.95 -2.08 -5.12
N ASN A 169 5.74 -1.01 -5.89
CA ASN A 169 4.59 -0.87 -6.77
C ASN A 169 4.52 -2.04 -7.77
N GLU A 170 5.61 -2.35 -8.47
CA GLU A 170 5.65 -3.46 -9.44
C GLU A 170 5.31 -4.82 -8.79
N LEU A 171 5.81 -5.06 -7.57
CA LEU A 171 5.52 -6.29 -6.84
C LEU A 171 4.05 -6.38 -6.39
N LEU A 172 3.44 -5.25 -6.04
CA LEU A 172 2.00 -5.19 -5.72
C LEU A 172 1.13 -5.44 -6.97
N GLU A 173 1.53 -4.94 -8.14
CA GLU A 173 0.86 -5.25 -9.41
C GLU A 173 0.95 -6.74 -9.75
N LYS A 174 2.13 -7.34 -9.57
CA LYS A 174 2.34 -8.79 -9.72
C LYS A 174 1.45 -9.56 -8.73
N ALA A 175 1.36 -9.12 -7.48
CA ALA A 175 0.49 -9.74 -6.47
C ALA A 175 -0.99 -9.67 -6.85
N LYS A 176 -1.46 -8.52 -7.34
CA LYS A 176 -2.84 -8.35 -7.85
C LYS A 176 -3.13 -9.28 -9.02
N THR A 177 -2.14 -9.51 -9.88
CA THR A 177 -2.26 -10.45 -10.99
C THR A 177 -2.30 -11.90 -10.51
N ALA A 178 -1.43 -12.27 -9.57
CA ALA A 178 -1.34 -13.62 -9.03
C ALA A 178 -2.64 -14.09 -8.35
N ILE A 179 -3.35 -13.22 -7.63
CA ILE A 179 -4.58 -13.60 -6.91
C ILE A 179 -5.79 -13.88 -7.81
N LYS A 180 -5.72 -13.55 -9.10
CA LYS A 180 -6.78 -13.82 -10.10
C LYS A 180 -6.69 -15.22 -10.70
N ASN A 181 -5.54 -15.88 -10.57
CA ASN A 181 -5.26 -17.22 -11.11
C ASN A 181 -5.45 -18.28 -10.01
#